data_AF-A0A9X3PLA5-F1
#
_entry.id   AF-A0A9X3PLA5-F1
#
_cell.length_a   1.000
_cell.length_b   1.000
_cell.length_c   1.000
_cell.angle_alpha   90.00
_cell.angle_beta   90.00
_cell.angle_gamma   90.00
#
_symmetry.space_group_name_H-M   'P 1'
#
loop_
_entity.id
_entity.type
_entity.pdbx_description
1 polymer ?
#
loop_
_entity_poly.entity_id
_entity_poly.type
_entity_poly.pdbx_seq_one_letter_code
_entity_poly.pdbx_strand_id
1 'polypeptide(L)'
;MRFSPARWLRRSAAFLAAAAAVLAFLVISPAGASAAPDTSAWYVVKSRSSGLVFEIEGGSTATGAGLVQNTRTDAQSQQFRFIDAGGGYYRIQARHSGQVLDVWGKSLADGATIAQYTDQNSTNQQWQVQESGGYATFISRLSGKALDVWERSTTPGTRISQYTANGGTNQQFQLIPVDDDGGSGGGLEGCTGTSPVSCRYDVAPGTYDVTVVLGGATAGSTTVTAETRRTMLGTTVTAAGQQVTKSFTVNVRTPEGQPTGSTGNPGLNLYFGGSAPRVSSVTVTPARQPQLFLAGDSTVCDQSTRPYTGWGQQLPQYFDQGLSVANYADSGDSSGSFLSDSRLFPTMKPLIRPGDVVLIQFGHNDKQTSASTFRSNLTRLIDGVKAQGGVPVLVTPIVRRSFNSDGTLNNGTALHVNGVGVDLPREMRNLAAAQGVDLIDLTALTKQLVERLGPEGSKALYLTNEASDNTHTSEYGADQFAQLVRNDMRNQGIVPAGLFR
;
A
#
# COMPACT_ATOMS: atom_id res chain seq x y z
N MET A 1 44.69 -3.98 -76.58
CA MET A 1 45.95 -3.21 -76.49
C MET A 1 46.52 -3.47 -75.09
N ARG A 2 47.75 -3.98 -74.91
CA ARG A 2 49.04 -3.24 -74.94
C ARG A 2 49.03 -2.10 -73.90
N PHE A 3 49.88 -2.03 -72.86
CA PHE A 3 51.03 -2.86 -72.40
C PHE A 3 51.20 -2.75 -70.86
N SER A 4 51.86 -3.72 -70.24
CA SER A 4 52.58 -3.59 -68.95
C SER A 4 54.09 -3.85 -69.23
N PRO A 5 55.06 -3.25 -68.51
CA PRO A 5 55.64 -3.78 -67.24
C PRO A 5 55.98 -2.63 -66.24
N ALA A 6 56.84 -2.66 -65.22
CA ALA A 6 57.77 -3.65 -64.62
C ALA A 6 57.90 -3.37 -63.09
N ARG A 7 57.90 -4.37 -62.18
CA ARG A 7 59.03 -5.15 -61.60
C ARG A 7 60.13 -4.38 -60.86
N TRP A 8 60.42 -4.79 -59.60
CA TRP A 8 61.69 -5.29 -59.03
C TRP A 8 61.31 -6.05 -57.71
N LEU A 9 61.51 -7.37 -57.56
CA LEU A 9 62.66 -8.05 -56.89
C LEU A 9 62.79 -7.68 -55.38
N ARG A 10 62.85 -8.57 -54.36
CA ARG A 10 63.17 -10.02 -54.24
C ARG A 10 62.61 -10.69 -52.95
N ARG A 11 62.25 -11.98 -53.07
CA ARG A 11 62.55 -13.16 -52.20
C ARG A 11 62.55 -13.11 -50.65
N SER A 12 61.74 -14.04 -50.12
CA SER A 12 62.07 -15.08 -49.11
C SER A 12 62.05 -14.77 -47.61
N ALA A 13 61.23 -15.57 -46.94
CA ALA A 13 60.91 -15.61 -45.51
C ALA A 13 62.07 -16.01 -44.56
N ALA A 14 61.92 -15.60 -43.30
CA ALA A 14 62.34 -16.36 -42.13
C ALA A 14 61.33 -16.16 -40.99
N PHE A 15 60.88 -17.25 -40.38
CA PHE A 15 60.08 -17.22 -39.14
C PHE A 15 61.00 -16.93 -37.94
N LEU A 16 60.54 -16.09 -37.01
CA LEU A 16 60.90 -16.17 -35.59
C LEU A 16 59.77 -15.55 -34.75
N ALA A 17 59.57 -16.07 -33.53
CA ALA A 17 58.33 -15.92 -32.79
C ALA A 17 58.39 -14.84 -31.69
N ALA A 18 57.19 -14.43 -31.26
CA ALA A 18 56.83 -13.84 -29.96
C ALA A 18 57.50 -12.52 -29.53
N ALA A 19 56.71 -11.44 -29.49
CA ALA A 19 56.30 -10.81 -28.22
C ALA A 19 55.23 -9.72 -28.44
N ALA A 20 54.42 -9.48 -27.40
CA ALA A 20 53.23 -8.63 -27.40
C ALA A 20 53.45 -7.14 -27.68
N ALA A 21 52.46 -6.52 -28.35
CA ALA A 21 52.07 -5.13 -28.15
C ALA A 21 50.62 -4.89 -28.61
N VAL A 22 49.63 -5.38 -27.84
CA VAL A 22 48.27 -4.86 -27.97
C VAL A 22 48.26 -3.50 -27.29
N LEU A 23 48.19 -2.41 -28.05
CA LEU A 23 47.86 -1.10 -27.50
C LEU A 23 46.40 -1.11 -27.04
N ALA A 24 46.19 -1.54 -25.79
CA ALA A 24 45.00 -1.16 -25.06
C ALA A 24 45.04 0.36 -24.89
N PHE A 25 44.19 1.07 -25.63
CA PHE A 25 43.83 2.43 -25.25
C PHE A 25 43.15 2.35 -23.87
N LEU A 26 43.91 2.60 -22.81
CA LEU A 26 43.32 3.03 -21.56
C LEU A 26 42.60 4.34 -21.86
N VAL A 27 41.28 4.27 -22.00
CA VAL A 27 40.42 5.38 -21.66
C VAL A 27 40.63 5.59 -20.17
N ILE A 28 41.52 6.51 -19.81
CA ILE A 28 41.61 7.03 -18.45
C ILE A 28 40.32 7.81 -18.24
N SER A 29 39.29 7.12 -17.75
CA SER A 29 38.11 7.78 -17.19
C SER A 29 38.63 8.78 -16.15
N PRO A 30 38.27 10.08 -16.24
CA PRO A 30 38.66 11.03 -15.21
C PRO A 30 38.14 10.54 -13.87
N ALA A 31 39.00 10.54 -12.86
CA ALA A 31 38.66 10.03 -11.54
C ALA A 31 37.51 10.87 -10.94
N GLY A 32 36.44 10.18 -10.53
CA GLY A 32 35.42 10.70 -9.63
C GLY A 32 34.76 12.01 -10.06
N ALA A 33 33.81 11.95 -11.00
CA ALA A 33 32.69 12.88 -10.93
C ALA A 33 31.95 12.58 -9.61
N SER A 34 32.07 13.48 -8.62
CA SER A 34 31.30 13.37 -7.38
C SER A 34 29.82 13.30 -7.73
N ALA A 35 29.09 12.35 -7.15
CA ALA A 35 27.64 12.46 -7.18
C ALA A 35 27.26 13.77 -6.49
N ALA A 36 26.32 14.49 -7.10
CA ALA A 36 25.67 15.60 -6.43
C ALA A 36 24.73 15.03 -5.36
N PRO A 37 24.62 15.64 -4.17
CA PRO A 37 23.54 15.30 -3.26
C PRO A 37 22.19 15.55 -3.97
N ASP A 38 21.24 14.63 -3.83
CA ASP A 38 19.88 14.86 -4.31
C ASP A 38 19.29 16.05 -3.52
N THR A 39 19.03 17.14 -4.24
CA THR A 39 18.53 18.41 -3.70
C THR A 39 17.03 18.36 -3.33
N SER A 40 16.33 17.29 -3.69
CA SER A 40 14.94 17.06 -3.29
C SER A 40 14.81 16.39 -1.92
N ALA A 41 15.84 15.67 -1.47
CA ALA A 41 15.82 14.90 -0.24
C ALA A 41 16.24 15.70 1.01
N TRP A 42 15.71 15.28 2.17
CA TRP A 42 16.24 15.61 3.49
C TRP A 42 17.27 14.56 3.92
N TYR A 43 18.24 14.95 4.75
CA TYR A 43 19.32 14.09 5.22
C TYR A 43 19.59 14.28 6.71
N VAL A 44 19.82 13.16 7.39
CA VAL A 44 20.56 13.11 8.64
C VAL A 44 22.04 13.02 8.28
N VAL A 45 22.82 14.01 8.68
CA VAL A 45 24.25 14.09 8.38
C VAL A 45 25.04 13.49 9.54
N LYS A 46 25.54 12.25 9.37
CA LYS A 46 26.18 11.46 10.43
C LYS A 46 27.70 11.56 10.35
N SER A 47 28.36 11.96 11.43
CA SER A 47 29.82 11.96 11.55
C SER A 47 30.41 10.56 11.43
N ARG A 48 31.46 10.40 10.61
CA ARG A 48 32.22 9.15 10.51
C ARG A 48 33.04 8.86 11.78
N SER A 49 33.51 9.87 12.49
CA SER A 49 34.38 9.68 13.67
C SER A 49 33.62 9.25 14.93
N SER A 50 32.40 9.77 15.12
CA SER A 50 31.62 9.58 16.36
C SER A 50 30.35 8.75 16.18
N GLY A 51 29.82 8.67 14.95
CA GLY A 51 28.49 8.11 14.68
C GLY A 51 27.32 8.99 15.14
N LEU A 52 27.59 10.15 15.75
CA LEU A 52 26.61 11.17 16.08
C LEU A 52 26.19 11.95 14.83
N VAL A 53 25.08 12.69 14.92
CA VAL A 53 24.47 13.40 13.79
C VAL A 53 24.48 14.90 14.00
N PHE A 54 24.51 15.68 12.91
CA PHE A 54 24.31 17.12 12.97
C PHE A 54 22.98 17.48 13.64
N GLU A 55 23.01 18.55 14.43
CA GLU A 55 21.85 19.14 15.08
C GLU A 55 22.07 20.66 15.21
N ILE A 56 21.03 21.47 14.97
CA ILE A 56 21.05 22.86 15.44
C ILE A 56 20.75 22.88 16.94
N GLU A 57 21.68 23.47 17.71
CA GLU A 57 21.74 23.41 19.17
C GLU A 57 20.37 23.66 19.84
N GLY A 58 19.91 22.66 20.61
CA GLY A 58 18.64 22.71 21.34
C GLY A 58 17.38 22.78 20.47
N GLY A 59 17.49 22.56 19.15
CA GLY A 59 16.42 22.78 18.19
C GLY A 59 16.03 24.25 18.02
N SER A 60 16.91 25.18 18.38
CA SER A 60 16.63 26.62 18.31
C SER A 60 16.30 27.08 16.88
N THR A 61 15.34 27.98 16.73
CA THR A 61 15.01 28.67 15.47
C THR A 61 15.67 30.06 15.35
N ALA A 62 16.48 30.45 16.34
CA ALA A 62 17.15 31.75 16.35
C ALA A 62 18.41 31.76 15.47
N THR A 63 18.57 32.84 14.70
CA THR A 63 19.81 33.17 13.99
C THR A 63 21.01 33.14 14.94
N GLY A 64 22.07 32.44 14.57
CA GLY A 64 23.29 32.31 15.39
C GLY A 64 23.30 31.11 16.35
N ALA A 65 22.24 30.29 16.41
CA ALA A 65 22.31 28.99 17.07
C ALA A 65 23.36 28.09 16.39
N GLY A 66 24.21 27.46 17.19
CA GLY A 66 25.34 26.67 16.70
C GLY A 66 24.90 25.36 16.05
N LEU A 67 25.69 24.90 15.08
CA LEU A 67 25.64 23.52 14.62
C LEU A 67 26.49 22.66 15.57
N VAL A 68 25.90 21.60 16.12
CA VAL A 68 26.56 20.61 16.99
C VAL A 68 26.41 19.20 16.42
N GLN A 69 27.15 18.23 16.97
CA GLN A 69 26.81 16.82 16.84
C GLN A 69 26.01 16.35 18.07
N ASN A 70 24.97 15.55 17.89
CA ASN A 70 24.17 14.99 18.98
C ASN A 70 23.74 13.54 18.68
N THR A 71 23.18 12.86 19.68
CA THR A 71 22.57 11.53 19.53
C THR A 71 21.42 11.60 18.53
N ARG A 72 21.35 10.67 17.57
CA ARG A 72 20.25 10.62 16.59
C ARG A 72 18.92 10.42 17.31
N THR A 73 18.01 11.38 17.13
CA THR A 73 16.61 11.35 17.58
C THR A 73 15.63 11.50 16.42
N ASP A 74 16.15 11.76 15.21
CA ASP A 74 15.37 12.06 13.99
C ASP A 74 14.48 13.32 14.10
N ALA A 75 14.70 14.15 15.13
CA ALA A 75 14.07 15.46 15.25
C ALA A 75 14.38 16.35 14.03
N GLN A 76 13.45 17.24 13.65
CA GLN A 76 13.61 18.12 12.49
C GLN A 76 14.86 19.04 12.55
N SER A 77 15.37 19.32 13.76
CA SER A 77 16.64 20.04 13.96
C SER A 77 17.89 19.26 13.57
N GLN A 78 17.77 17.95 13.32
CA GLN A 78 18.81 17.03 12.85
C GLN A 78 18.72 16.75 11.34
N GLN A 79 17.77 17.37 10.65
CA GLN A 79 17.46 17.09 9.24
C GLN A 79 17.82 18.29 8.35
N PHE A 80 18.59 18.03 7.30
CA PHE A 80 19.16 19.07 6.44
C PHE A 80 18.93 18.75 4.96
N ARG A 81 18.67 19.76 4.12
CA ARG A 81 18.61 19.61 2.66
C ARG A 81 19.64 20.49 1.95
N PHE A 82 20.01 20.08 0.75
CA PHE A 82 20.97 20.78 -0.10
C PHE A 82 20.22 21.61 -1.13
N ILE A 83 20.42 22.93 -1.13
CA ILE A 83 19.83 23.86 -2.10
C ILE A 83 20.95 24.32 -3.02
N ASP A 84 20.82 24.11 -4.34
CA ASP A 84 21.82 24.57 -5.31
C ASP A 84 22.08 26.09 -5.18
N ALA A 85 23.36 26.44 -5.30
CA ALA A 85 23.88 27.81 -5.32
C ALA A 85 24.72 28.08 -6.59
N GLY A 86 24.77 27.14 -7.53
CA GLY A 86 25.44 27.24 -8.81
C GLY A 86 26.94 26.93 -8.74
N GLY A 87 27.45 26.30 -9.79
CA GLY A 87 28.89 25.98 -9.94
C GLY A 87 29.39 24.88 -9.02
N GLY A 88 28.52 23.93 -8.61
CA GLY A 88 28.87 22.81 -7.73
C GLY A 88 28.89 23.17 -6.24
N TYR A 89 28.24 24.26 -5.85
CA TYR A 89 28.09 24.70 -4.47
C TYR A 89 26.63 24.63 -4.02
N TYR A 90 26.42 24.32 -2.74
CA TYR A 90 25.11 24.16 -2.13
C TYR A 90 25.02 24.99 -0.85
N ARG A 91 23.83 25.48 -0.55
CA ARG A 91 23.45 25.90 0.80
C ARG A 91 22.88 24.69 1.53
N ILE A 92 23.21 24.54 2.81
CA ILE A 92 22.73 23.43 3.64
C ILE A 92 21.67 24.00 4.58
N GLN A 93 20.40 23.70 4.36
CA GLN A 93 19.26 24.26 5.10
C GLN A 93 18.76 23.30 6.17
N ALA A 94 18.55 23.75 7.40
CA ALA A 94 17.92 22.98 8.48
C ALA A 94 16.39 22.96 8.35
N ARG A 95 15.75 21.81 8.58
CA ARG A 95 14.31 21.60 8.32
C ARG A 95 13.39 22.42 9.22
N HIS A 96 13.71 22.51 10.51
CA HIS A 96 12.84 23.14 11.52
C HIS A 96 12.83 24.68 11.46
N SER A 97 13.94 25.31 11.05
CA SER A 97 14.11 26.76 11.03
C SER A 97 14.05 27.39 9.63
N GLY A 98 14.27 26.61 8.57
CA GLY A 98 14.45 27.13 7.22
C GLY A 98 15.71 27.99 7.04
N GLN A 99 16.61 28.03 8.02
CA GLN A 99 17.87 28.75 7.96
C GLN A 99 19.00 27.86 7.41
N VAL A 100 20.07 28.49 6.91
CA VAL A 100 21.20 27.80 6.26
C VAL A 100 22.47 27.85 7.11
N LEU A 101 23.33 26.85 6.95
CA LEU A 101 24.62 26.78 7.63
C LEU A 101 25.58 27.87 7.13
N ASP A 102 26.07 28.67 8.07
CA ASP A 102 26.84 29.89 7.87
C ASP A 102 28.17 29.82 8.65
N VAL A 103 29.28 30.19 8.01
CA VAL A 103 30.56 30.44 8.69
C VAL A 103 30.46 31.75 9.47
N TRP A 104 30.22 31.64 10.79
CA TRP A 104 29.87 32.78 11.62
C TRP A 104 30.88 33.94 11.53
N GLY A 105 30.36 35.15 11.34
CA GLY A 105 31.17 36.36 11.17
C GLY A 105 32.02 36.39 9.88
N LYS A 106 31.78 35.46 8.92
CA LYS A 106 32.58 35.29 7.69
C LYS A 106 34.08 35.07 7.97
N SER A 107 34.40 34.42 9.08
CA SER A 107 35.78 34.16 9.47
C SER A 107 36.50 33.23 8.50
N LEU A 108 37.79 33.48 8.27
CA LEU A 108 38.68 32.60 7.49
C LEU A 108 39.53 31.68 8.38
N ALA A 109 39.43 31.82 9.71
CA ALA A 109 40.23 31.11 10.69
C ALA A 109 39.75 29.67 10.90
N ASP A 110 40.70 28.80 11.24
CA ASP A 110 40.43 27.47 11.77
C ASP A 110 39.72 27.57 13.13
N GLY A 111 38.74 26.70 13.36
CA GLY A 111 37.92 26.70 14.57
C GLY A 111 36.83 27.76 14.62
N ALA A 112 36.56 28.49 13.52
CA ALA A 112 35.40 29.36 13.44
C ALA A 112 34.10 28.55 13.50
N THR A 113 33.16 29.01 14.32
CA THR A 113 31.87 28.35 14.57
C THR A 113 31.00 28.33 13.31
N ILE A 114 30.31 27.20 13.12
CA ILE A 114 29.23 27.09 12.14
C ILE A 114 27.91 27.25 12.88
N ALA A 115 27.05 28.13 12.36
CA ALA A 115 25.76 28.45 12.96
C ALA A 115 24.69 28.53 11.86
N GLN A 116 23.42 28.48 12.23
CA GLN A 116 22.35 28.80 11.27
C GLN A 116 22.20 30.32 11.10
N TYR A 117 21.93 30.76 9.87
CA TYR A 117 21.62 32.15 9.55
C TYR A 117 20.53 32.23 8.47
N THR A 118 19.82 33.36 8.42
CA THR A 118 18.91 33.68 7.32
C THR A 118 19.60 33.52 5.97
N ASP A 119 18.96 32.82 5.03
CA ASP A 119 19.51 32.57 3.71
C ASP A 119 19.69 33.89 2.92
N GLN A 120 20.95 34.21 2.64
CA GLN A 120 21.38 35.35 1.83
C GLN A 120 22.09 34.88 0.55
N ASN A 121 22.19 33.58 0.33
CA ASN A 121 22.98 32.94 -0.72
C ASN A 121 24.40 33.53 -0.87
N SER A 122 25.04 33.83 0.26
CA SER A 122 26.37 34.45 0.32
C SER A 122 27.48 33.38 0.40
N THR A 123 28.73 33.73 0.04
CA THR A 123 29.82 32.74 -0.06
C THR A 123 30.15 32.01 1.25
N ASN A 124 29.85 32.63 2.40
CA ASN A 124 29.97 32.03 3.74
C ASN A 124 28.86 31.01 4.08
N GLN A 125 27.83 30.90 3.23
CA GLN A 125 26.70 29.95 3.34
C GLN A 125 26.75 28.84 2.27
N GLN A 126 27.80 28.84 1.45
CA GLN A 126 27.94 27.96 0.29
C GLN A 126 29.04 26.93 0.50
N TRP A 127 28.72 25.68 0.21
CA TRP A 127 29.51 24.50 0.52
C TRP A 127 29.62 23.62 -0.73
N GLN A 128 30.83 23.28 -1.16
CA GLN A 128 31.04 22.21 -2.12
C GLN A 128 30.91 20.87 -1.38
N VAL A 129 30.13 19.95 -1.93
CA VAL A 129 30.04 18.57 -1.43
C VAL A 129 31.02 17.72 -2.22
N GLN A 130 32.01 17.13 -1.54
CA GLN A 130 33.00 16.24 -2.14
C GLN A 130 32.77 14.82 -1.60
N GLU A 131 32.26 13.91 -2.44
CA GLU A 131 31.99 12.52 -2.04
C GLU A 131 33.12 11.56 -2.41
N SER A 132 33.47 10.67 -1.48
CA SER A 132 34.40 9.57 -1.71
C SER A 132 34.14 8.42 -0.74
N GLY A 133 34.06 7.19 -1.26
CA GLY A 133 33.95 5.97 -0.44
C GLY A 133 32.72 5.90 0.48
N GLY A 134 31.60 6.53 0.10
CA GLY A 134 30.37 6.58 0.91
C GLY A 134 30.33 7.67 1.99
N TYR A 135 31.28 8.62 1.96
CA TYR A 135 31.31 9.78 2.85
C TYR A 135 31.47 11.07 2.05
N ALA A 136 30.85 12.13 2.54
CA ALA A 136 30.96 13.50 2.05
C ALA A 136 31.87 14.35 2.94
N THR A 137 32.62 15.26 2.33
CA THR A 137 33.29 16.38 3.01
C THR A 137 32.73 17.69 2.45
N PHE A 138 32.39 18.63 3.33
CA PHE A 138 31.77 19.91 2.98
C PHE A 138 32.82 21.03 3.01
N ILE A 139 33.20 21.55 1.85
CA ILE A 139 34.22 22.61 1.72
C ILE A 139 33.57 23.97 1.54
N SER A 140 33.83 24.92 2.43
CA SER A 140 33.31 26.29 2.35
C SER A 140 33.83 27.03 1.11
N ARG A 141 32.93 27.64 0.33
CA ARG A 141 33.28 28.51 -0.79
C ARG A 141 34.02 29.77 -0.36
N LEU A 142 33.77 30.26 0.86
CA LEU A 142 34.44 31.43 1.42
C LEU A 142 35.93 31.15 1.70
N SER A 143 36.23 30.04 2.36
CA SER A 143 37.51 29.83 3.06
C SER A 143 38.34 28.64 2.56
N GLY A 144 37.77 27.77 1.73
CA GLY A 144 38.38 26.51 1.30
C GLY A 144 38.52 25.47 2.43
N LYS A 145 37.90 25.69 3.59
CA LYS A 145 37.99 24.83 4.78
C LYS A 145 36.83 23.84 4.87
N ALA A 146 37.08 22.69 5.48
CA ALA A 146 36.09 21.64 5.68
C ALA A 146 35.24 21.90 6.93
N LEU A 147 33.97 21.46 6.92
CA LEU A 147 33.24 21.21 8.16
C LEU A 147 33.97 20.15 9.00
N ASP A 148 34.13 20.41 10.29
CA ASP A 148 35.00 19.68 11.21
C ASP A 148 34.32 19.51 12.58
N VAL A 149 34.21 18.26 13.06
CA VAL A 149 33.80 17.97 14.44
C VAL A 149 34.94 18.39 15.39
N TRP A 150 34.70 19.45 16.16
CA TRP A 150 35.74 20.13 16.93
C TRP A 150 36.54 19.18 17.83
N GLU A 151 37.86 19.32 17.79
CA GLU A 151 38.84 18.49 18.51
C GLU A 151 38.69 16.97 18.31
N ARG A 152 37.99 16.54 17.25
CA ARG A 152 37.66 15.13 16.96
C ARG A 152 36.81 14.46 18.05
N SER A 153 36.14 15.25 18.89
CA SER A 153 35.30 14.77 19.98
C SER A 153 34.26 13.75 19.53
N THR A 154 33.91 12.80 20.40
CA THR A 154 32.78 11.90 20.24
C THR A 154 31.63 12.21 21.21
N THR A 155 31.68 13.36 21.89
CA THR A 155 30.70 13.76 22.91
C THR A 155 29.52 14.49 22.27
N PRO A 156 28.25 14.10 22.58
CA PRO A 156 27.06 14.85 22.19
C PRO A 156 27.10 16.31 22.68
N GLY A 157 26.56 17.22 21.89
CA GLY A 157 26.64 18.67 22.09
C GLY A 157 27.95 19.32 21.61
N THR A 158 28.92 18.56 21.08
CA THR A 158 30.15 19.19 20.58
C THR A 158 29.88 19.98 19.30
N ARG A 159 30.35 21.24 19.26
CA ARG A 159 30.22 22.14 18.10
C ARG A 159 30.88 21.60 16.82
N ILE A 160 30.28 21.92 15.69
CA ILE A 160 30.89 21.84 14.36
C ILE A 160 31.56 23.18 14.06
N SER A 161 32.78 23.12 13.53
CA SER A 161 33.58 24.29 13.11
C SER A 161 33.97 24.15 11.64
N GLN A 162 34.58 25.17 11.05
CA GLN A 162 35.45 24.96 9.89
C GLN A 162 36.89 24.69 10.34
N TYR A 163 37.62 23.85 9.61
CA TYR A 163 39.06 23.64 9.80
C TYR A 163 39.75 23.32 8.46
N THR A 164 41.06 23.57 8.37
CA THR A 164 41.91 23.19 7.24
C THR A 164 41.69 21.72 6.87
N ALA A 165 41.31 21.48 5.61
CA ALA A 165 40.98 20.15 5.11
C ALA A 165 42.21 19.22 5.19
N ASN A 166 42.10 18.14 5.97
CA ASN A 166 43.20 17.22 6.26
C ASN A 166 42.85 15.75 6.03
N GLY A 167 41.63 15.44 5.56
CA GLY A 167 41.16 14.08 5.28
C GLY A 167 40.85 13.24 6.52
N GLY A 168 40.87 13.84 7.72
CA GLY A 168 40.49 13.18 8.97
C GLY A 168 39.02 12.74 8.98
N THR A 169 38.72 11.67 9.71
CA THR A 169 37.34 11.13 9.84
C THR A 169 36.37 12.09 10.54
N ASN A 170 36.88 13.09 11.26
CA ASN A 170 36.10 14.18 11.85
C ASN A 170 35.66 15.25 10.83
N GLN A 171 36.13 15.17 9.58
CA GLN A 171 35.73 16.01 8.44
C GLN A 171 34.93 15.22 7.38
N GLN A 172 34.48 14.01 7.74
CA GLN A 172 33.81 13.07 6.84
C GLN A 172 32.47 12.67 7.42
N PHE A 173 31.42 12.79 6.61
CA PHE A 173 30.05 12.62 7.05
C PHE A 173 29.31 11.69 6.10
N GLN A 174 28.57 10.74 6.64
CA GLN A 174 27.63 9.94 5.85
C GLN A 174 26.35 10.76 5.68
N LEU A 175 25.98 11.03 4.44
CA LEU A 175 24.63 11.48 4.11
C LEU A 175 23.70 10.28 4.22
N ILE A 176 22.80 10.31 5.21
CA ILE A 176 21.75 9.31 5.36
C ILE A 176 20.45 10.01 4.94
N PRO A 177 19.84 9.65 3.80
CA PRO A 177 18.52 10.14 3.45
C PRO A 177 17.56 9.96 4.63
N VAL A 178 16.84 11.02 4.95
CA VAL A 178 15.63 10.92 5.75
C VAL A 178 14.57 10.46 4.78
N ASP A 179 14.26 9.16 4.81
CA ASP A 179 12.93 8.72 4.41
C ASP A 179 11.95 9.57 5.24
N ASP A 180 11.11 10.36 4.57
CA ASP A 180 10.26 11.33 5.25
C ASP A 180 9.23 10.64 6.17
N ASP A 181 9.61 10.42 7.44
CA ASP A 181 8.76 10.07 8.61
C ASP A 181 7.79 11.22 8.95
N GLY A 182 7.15 11.77 7.92
CA GLY A 182 6.56 13.09 7.87
C GLY A 182 6.37 13.68 6.46
N GLY A 183 6.29 12.85 5.40
CA GLY A 183 5.77 13.25 4.09
C GLY A 183 6.77 13.34 2.92
N SER A 184 6.67 12.34 2.02
CA SER A 184 6.88 12.45 0.56
C SER A 184 8.29 12.39 -0.05
N GLY A 185 8.88 11.19 -0.03
CA GLY A 185 9.97 10.75 -0.92
C GLY A 185 9.61 9.62 -1.89
N GLY A 186 8.32 9.43 -2.23
CA GLY A 186 7.88 8.37 -3.16
C GLY A 186 6.63 7.58 -2.73
N GLY A 187 5.48 8.25 -2.59
CA GLY A 187 4.17 7.58 -2.52
C GLY A 187 3.49 7.47 -1.16
N LEU A 188 3.87 8.24 -0.14
CA LEU A 188 3.04 8.39 1.09
C LEU A 188 2.31 9.75 1.15
N GLU A 189 2.15 10.40 0.00
CA GLU A 189 1.28 11.57 -0.13
C GLU A 189 -0.15 11.21 0.30
N GLY A 190 -0.75 12.05 1.14
CA GLY A 190 -2.07 11.81 1.73
C GLY A 190 -2.09 10.90 2.97
N CYS A 191 -0.95 10.32 3.39
CA CYS A 191 -0.85 9.45 4.57
C CYS A 191 -0.55 10.20 5.88
N THR A 192 -1.17 9.76 6.98
CA THR A 192 -1.01 10.31 8.33
C THR A 192 -1.12 9.23 9.41
N GLY A 193 -0.58 9.48 10.61
CA GLY A 193 -0.63 8.54 11.73
C GLY A 193 0.37 7.38 11.63
N THR A 194 0.46 6.56 12.69
CA THR A 194 1.47 5.49 12.82
C THR A 194 0.90 4.14 13.26
N SER A 195 -0.30 4.11 13.85
CA SER A 195 -1.03 2.88 14.19
C SER A 195 -2.50 3.18 14.51
N PRO A 196 -3.43 3.12 13.53
CA PRO A 196 -3.19 2.83 12.11
C PRO A 196 -2.50 4.01 11.39
N VAL A 197 -1.86 3.72 10.25
CA VAL A 197 -1.58 4.75 9.23
C VAL A 197 -2.84 4.90 8.38
N SER A 198 -3.27 6.13 8.12
CA SER A 198 -4.47 6.45 7.34
C SER A 198 -4.10 7.31 6.15
N CYS A 199 -4.36 6.83 4.93
CA CYS A 199 -4.05 7.52 3.68
C CYS A 199 -5.32 7.91 2.94
N ARG A 200 -5.39 9.15 2.46
CA ARG A 200 -6.54 9.68 1.71
C ARG A 200 -6.09 10.28 0.38
N TYR A 201 -6.78 9.88 -0.69
CA TYR A 201 -6.55 10.35 -2.06
C TYR A 201 -7.83 10.96 -2.60
N ASP A 202 -7.77 12.20 -3.09
CA ASP A 202 -8.91 12.89 -3.67
C ASP A 202 -9.15 12.40 -5.10
N VAL A 203 -9.95 11.34 -5.23
CA VAL A 203 -10.26 10.66 -6.49
C VAL A 203 -11.76 10.43 -6.63
N ALA A 204 -12.27 10.57 -7.86
CA ALA A 204 -13.69 10.34 -8.14
C ALA A 204 -14.08 8.85 -8.01
N PRO A 205 -15.35 8.52 -7.74
CA PRO A 205 -15.84 7.14 -7.79
C PRO A 205 -15.44 6.42 -9.09
N GLY A 206 -14.95 5.20 -8.96
CA GLY A 206 -14.31 4.47 -10.05
C GLY A 206 -13.41 3.34 -9.56
N THR A 207 -12.70 2.71 -10.48
CA THR A 207 -11.80 1.58 -10.20
C THR A 207 -10.35 2.06 -10.19
N TYR A 208 -9.55 1.64 -9.20
CA TYR A 208 -8.16 2.05 -9.06
C TYR A 208 -7.27 0.86 -8.72
N ASP A 209 -6.13 0.75 -9.41
CA ASP A 209 -5.07 -0.19 -9.08
C ASP A 209 -4.19 0.47 -8.00
N VAL A 210 -4.08 -0.20 -6.85
CA VAL A 210 -3.28 0.23 -5.70
C VAL A 210 -2.10 -0.71 -5.54
N THR A 211 -0.89 -0.17 -5.56
CA THR A 211 0.34 -0.89 -5.19
C THR A 211 0.86 -0.31 -3.88
N VAL A 212 1.16 -1.18 -2.91
CA VAL A 212 1.73 -0.81 -1.61
C VAL A 212 3.05 -1.54 -1.40
N VAL A 213 4.03 -0.84 -0.84
CA VAL A 213 5.25 -1.46 -0.30
C VAL A 213 5.09 -1.49 1.22
N LEU A 214 5.08 -2.70 1.79
CA LEU A 214 4.95 -2.93 3.23
C LEU A 214 6.30 -3.33 3.83
N GLY A 215 6.55 -2.99 5.09
CA GLY A 215 7.82 -3.24 5.78
C GLY A 215 8.73 -2.01 5.86
N GLY A 216 10.01 -2.25 6.17
CA GLY A 216 11.00 -1.19 6.41
C GLY A 216 12.07 -1.57 7.44
N ALA A 217 12.76 -0.58 8.01
CA ALA A 217 13.92 -0.80 8.89
C ALA A 217 13.61 -1.60 10.17
N THR A 218 12.36 -1.59 10.67
CA THR A 218 11.93 -2.38 11.81
C THR A 218 10.86 -3.40 11.42
N ALA A 219 10.84 -4.53 12.12
CA ALA A 219 9.82 -5.56 11.90
C ALA A 219 8.41 -5.02 12.16
N GLY A 220 7.43 -5.59 11.46
CA GLY A 220 6.06 -5.10 11.47
C GLY A 220 5.05 -6.14 11.02
N SER A 221 3.78 -5.81 11.25
CA SER A 221 2.63 -6.62 10.88
C SER A 221 1.54 -5.66 10.40
N THR A 222 1.22 -5.75 9.12
CA THR A 222 0.37 -4.76 8.43
C THR A 222 -0.83 -5.44 7.78
N THR A 223 -2.04 -5.02 8.13
CA THR A 223 -3.27 -5.25 7.36
C THR A 223 -3.58 -4.01 6.53
N VAL A 224 -4.29 -4.15 5.41
CA VAL A 224 -4.77 -3.00 4.62
C VAL A 224 -6.27 -3.13 4.38
N THR A 225 -7.02 -2.12 4.81
CA THR A 225 -8.45 -2.00 4.54
C THR A 225 -8.76 -0.72 3.74
N ALA A 226 -9.83 -0.72 2.97
CA ALA A 226 -10.31 0.44 2.22
C ALA A 226 -11.75 0.83 2.63
N GLU A 227 -12.03 2.14 2.62
CA GLU A 227 -13.35 2.73 2.93
C GLU A 227 -13.97 2.17 4.22
N THR A 228 -15.25 1.77 4.15
CA THR A 228 -16.00 1.04 5.18
C THR A 228 -15.43 -0.37 5.34
N ARG A 229 -14.21 -0.45 5.90
CA ARG A 229 -13.52 -1.64 6.40
C ARG A 229 -13.43 -2.83 5.42
N ARG A 230 -13.43 -2.61 4.11
CA ARG A 230 -13.20 -3.70 3.14
C ARG A 230 -11.77 -4.17 3.25
N THR A 231 -11.53 -5.45 3.56
CA THR A 231 -10.17 -5.98 3.66
C THR A 231 -9.58 -6.13 2.26
N MET A 232 -8.51 -5.40 1.97
CA MET A 232 -7.80 -5.44 0.68
C MET A 232 -6.53 -6.30 0.77
N LEU A 233 -5.87 -6.30 1.94
CA LEU A 233 -4.78 -7.21 2.28
C LEU A 233 -4.97 -7.71 3.72
N GLY A 234 -5.01 -9.03 3.89
CA GLY A 234 -4.86 -9.67 5.20
C GLY A 234 -3.47 -9.45 5.78
N THR A 235 -3.27 -9.92 7.02
CA THR A 235 -2.04 -9.66 7.80
C THR A 235 -0.76 -10.06 7.07
N THR A 236 0.04 -9.06 6.71
CA THR A 236 1.35 -9.23 6.09
C THR A 236 2.43 -8.91 7.12
N VAL A 237 3.18 -9.94 7.53
CA VAL A 237 4.31 -9.81 8.46
C VAL A 237 5.60 -9.54 7.69
N THR A 238 6.41 -8.61 8.17
CA THR A 238 7.71 -8.24 7.61
C THR A 238 8.78 -8.21 8.70
N ALA A 239 9.94 -8.82 8.43
CA ALA A 239 11.11 -8.70 9.30
C ALA A 239 11.76 -7.31 9.23
N ALA A 240 12.66 -7.01 10.17
CA ALA A 240 13.45 -5.78 10.11
C ALA A 240 14.35 -5.76 8.86
N GLY A 241 14.31 -4.67 8.10
CA GLY A 241 14.99 -4.53 6.81
C GLY A 241 14.29 -5.23 5.64
N GLN A 242 13.16 -5.90 5.86
CA GLN A 242 12.37 -6.51 4.78
C GLN A 242 11.34 -5.53 4.25
N GLN A 243 11.21 -5.46 2.92
CA GLN A 243 10.08 -4.86 2.24
C GLN A 243 9.38 -5.91 1.35
N VAL A 244 8.06 -5.79 1.20
CA VAL A 244 7.25 -6.62 0.30
C VAL A 244 6.27 -5.75 -0.47
N THR A 245 6.28 -5.87 -1.80
CA THR A 245 5.29 -5.21 -2.67
C THR A 245 4.02 -6.05 -2.75
N LYS A 246 2.87 -5.41 -2.63
CA LYS A 246 1.54 -6.01 -2.80
C LYS A 246 0.66 -5.09 -3.64
N SER A 247 -0.14 -5.67 -4.52
CA SER A 247 -1.03 -4.89 -5.39
C SER A 247 -2.44 -5.48 -5.40
N PHE A 248 -3.45 -4.61 -5.42
CA PHE A 248 -4.86 -4.96 -5.44
C PHE A 248 -5.65 -3.90 -6.21
N THR A 249 -6.81 -4.25 -6.76
CA THR A 249 -7.71 -3.29 -7.40
C THR A 249 -8.87 -2.95 -6.46
N VAL A 250 -9.06 -1.67 -6.16
CA VAL A 250 -10.15 -1.16 -5.33
C VAL A 250 -11.24 -0.50 -6.18
N ASN A 251 -12.50 -0.72 -5.81
CA ASN A 251 -13.66 -0.05 -6.38
C ASN A 251 -14.10 1.06 -5.38
N VAL A 252 -13.85 2.32 -5.73
CA VAL A 252 -14.22 3.53 -4.96
C VAL A 252 -15.65 3.92 -5.31
N ARG A 253 -16.48 4.16 -4.29
CA ARG A 253 -17.92 4.40 -4.43
C ARG A 253 -18.41 5.52 -3.52
N THR A 254 -19.60 6.03 -3.81
CA THR A 254 -20.35 6.90 -2.91
C THR A 254 -21.83 6.50 -2.97
N PRO A 255 -22.45 5.97 -1.89
CA PRO A 255 -21.85 5.61 -0.61
C PRO A 255 -20.64 4.67 -0.70
N GLU A 256 -19.67 4.85 0.20
CA GLU A 256 -18.41 4.08 0.22
C GLU A 256 -18.62 2.60 0.62
N GLY A 257 -19.71 2.31 1.33
CA GLY A 257 -20.11 0.99 1.84
C GLY A 257 -21.51 0.59 1.37
N GLN A 258 -22.47 0.51 2.30
CA GLN A 258 -23.87 0.17 2.03
C GLN A 258 -24.60 1.24 1.20
N PRO A 259 -25.24 0.91 0.06
CA PRO A 259 -25.91 1.90 -0.81
C PRO A 259 -27.04 2.71 -0.17
N THR A 260 -27.69 2.21 0.90
CA THR A 260 -28.71 2.95 1.65
C THR A 260 -28.16 3.70 2.87
N GLY A 261 -26.88 3.46 3.20
CA GLY A 261 -26.19 4.01 4.37
C GLY A 261 -25.65 5.44 4.19
N SER A 262 -24.77 5.84 5.09
CA SER A 262 -24.08 7.13 5.02
C SER A 262 -23.12 7.18 3.82
N THR A 263 -22.94 8.36 3.24
CA THR A 263 -22.09 8.56 2.04
C THR A 263 -20.64 8.12 2.23
N GLY A 264 -20.15 8.14 3.48
CA GLY A 264 -18.73 7.94 3.77
C GLY A 264 -17.88 9.19 3.53
N ASN A 265 -16.57 8.99 3.46
CA ASN A 265 -15.57 10.01 3.17
C ASN A 265 -15.33 10.10 1.66
N PRO A 266 -15.34 11.29 1.04
CA PRO A 266 -15.07 11.40 -0.39
C PRO A 266 -13.59 11.17 -0.71
N GLY A 267 -13.33 10.43 -1.79
CA GLY A 267 -12.01 10.00 -2.24
C GLY A 267 -11.81 8.49 -2.09
N LEU A 268 -10.55 8.05 -2.15
CA LEU A 268 -10.10 6.73 -1.70
C LEU A 268 -9.47 6.87 -0.31
N ASN A 269 -9.96 6.11 0.66
CA ASN A 269 -9.43 6.05 2.02
C ASN A 269 -8.85 4.65 2.28
N LEU A 270 -7.56 4.59 2.60
CA LEU A 270 -6.84 3.36 2.96
C LEU A 270 -6.38 3.43 4.41
N TYR A 271 -6.54 2.34 5.14
CA TYR A 271 -6.10 2.21 6.53
C TYR A 271 -5.16 1.02 6.68
N PHE A 272 -3.97 1.27 7.22
CA PHE A 272 -2.93 0.30 7.48
C PHE A 272 -2.90 -0.03 8.97
N GLY A 273 -3.46 -1.18 9.33
CA GLY A 273 -3.61 -1.64 10.71
C GLY A 273 -2.65 -2.79 11.05
N GLY A 274 -2.84 -3.41 12.21
CA GLY A 274 -1.99 -4.47 12.74
C GLY A 274 -1.24 -4.04 14.01
N SER A 275 -0.40 -4.91 14.57
CA SER A 275 0.29 -4.63 15.84
C SER A 275 1.42 -3.61 15.72
N ALA A 276 1.99 -3.47 14.53
CA ALA A 276 2.99 -2.49 14.17
C ALA A 276 2.97 -2.31 12.64
N PRO A 277 2.02 -1.54 12.07
CA PRO A 277 1.93 -1.38 10.63
C PRO A 277 3.20 -0.72 10.08
N ARG A 278 3.59 -1.16 8.89
CA ARG A 278 4.75 -0.67 8.15
C ARG A 278 4.35 -0.53 6.70
N VAL A 279 4.27 0.71 6.22
CA VAL A 279 4.05 1.07 4.82
C VAL A 279 5.17 2.03 4.42
N SER A 280 5.87 1.71 3.34
CA SER A 280 6.95 2.54 2.78
C SER A 280 6.46 3.37 1.59
N SER A 281 5.51 2.86 0.82
CA SER A 281 4.86 3.60 -0.26
C SER A 281 3.48 3.05 -0.60
N VAL A 282 2.66 3.90 -1.21
CA VAL A 282 1.35 3.62 -1.80
C VAL A 282 1.31 4.32 -3.16
N THR A 283 0.87 3.63 -4.20
CA THR A 283 0.66 4.19 -5.53
C THR A 283 -0.75 3.87 -5.96
N VAL A 284 -1.55 4.90 -6.20
CA VAL A 284 -2.94 4.79 -6.64
C VAL A 284 -3.02 5.23 -8.10
N THR A 285 -3.50 4.37 -8.98
CA THR A 285 -3.62 4.65 -10.41
C THR A 285 -5.03 4.32 -10.92
N PRO A 286 -5.66 5.16 -11.77
CA PRO A 286 -6.95 4.84 -12.37
C PRO A 286 -6.89 3.56 -13.19
N ALA A 287 -7.86 2.67 -12.98
CA ALA A 287 -7.93 1.35 -13.60
C ALA A 287 -9.24 1.17 -14.37
N ARG A 288 -9.22 0.27 -15.38
CA ARG A 288 -10.39 -0.10 -16.19
C ARG A 288 -10.65 -1.61 -16.17
N GLN A 289 -10.17 -2.27 -15.13
CA GLN A 289 -10.24 -3.72 -14.95
C GLN A 289 -11.71 -4.21 -14.79
N PRO A 290 -11.97 -5.51 -14.99
CA PRO A 290 -13.24 -6.14 -14.64
C PRO A 290 -13.65 -5.93 -13.18
N GLN A 291 -14.95 -6.10 -12.93
CA GLN A 291 -15.55 -5.95 -11.61
C GLN A 291 -16.35 -7.21 -11.22
N LEU A 292 -16.20 -7.60 -9.96
CA LEU A 292 -17.06 -8.56 -9.29
C LEU A 292 -18.09 -7.78 -8.46
N PHE A 293 -19.33 -7.74 -8.93
CA PHE A 293 -20.43 -7.11 -8.20
C PHE A 293 -21.03 -8.08 -7.19
N LEU A 294 -21.38 -7.58 -6.00
CA LEU A 294 -22.11 -8.35 -5.00
C LEU A 294 -23.48 -7.71 -4.76
N ALA A 295 -24.53 -8.51 -4.92
CA ALA A 295 -25.91 -8.18 -4.56
C ALA A 295 -26.35 -9.09 -3.41
N GLY A 296 -26.79 -8.51 -2.29
CA GLY A 296 -27.20 -9.32 -1.14
C GLY A 296 -27.61 -8.53 0.10
N ASP A 297 -27.63 -9.23 1.23
CA ASP A 297 -28.15 -8.76 2.51
C ASP A 297 -27.04 -8.37 3.54
N SER A 298 -27.42 -8.22 4.81
CA SER A 298 -26.54 -7.85 5.94
C SER A 298 -25.37 -8.83 6.18
N THR A 299 -25.46 -10.06 5.65
CA THR A 299 -24.37 -11.07 5.73
C THR A 299 -23.33 -10.92 4.61
N VAL A 300 -23.60 -10.07 3.62
CA VAL A 300 -22.72 -9.80 2.47
C VAL A 300 -22.12 -8.39 2.53
N CYS A 301 -22.90 -7.42 3.00
CA CYS A 301 -22.61 -5.99 2.85
C CYS A 301 -21.37 -5.47 3.62
N ASP A 302 -20.94 -4.27 3.23
CA ASP A 302 -19.88 -3.53 3.92
C ASP A 302 -20.44 -2.94 5.23
N GLN A 303 -20.22 -3.66 6.33
CA GLN A 303 -20.66 -3.26 7.66
C GLN A 303 -19.74 -2.18 8.24
N SER A 304 -20.27 -0.99 8.53
CA SER A 304 -19.51 0.09 9.18
C SER A 304 -19.23 -0.21 10.64
N THR A 305 -20.25 -0.61 11.39
CA THR A 305 -20.20 -0.82 12.84
C THR A 305 -19.55 -2.16 13.19
N ARG A 306 -18.51 -2.15 14.01
CA ARG A 306 -17.93 -3.37 14.61
C ARG A 306 -18.87 -3.90 15.71
N PRO A 307 -18.96 -5.23 15.94
CA PRO A 307 -18.16 -6.30 15.31
C PRO A 307 -18.77 -6.88 14.01
N TYR A 308 -19.94 -6.40 13.56
CA TYR A 308 -20.59 -6.85 12.32
C TYR A 308 -19.63 -6.74 11.12
N THR A 309 -19.60 -7.80 10.31
CA THR A 309 -18.78 -7.92 9.10
C THR A 309 -19.51 -8.82 8.11
N GLY A 310 -19.70 -8.39 6.86
CA GLY A 310 -20.23 -9.25 5.79
C GLY A 310 -19.12 -10.04 5.09
N TRP A 311 -19.40 -11.23 4.54
CA TRP A 311 -18.36 -11.99 3.82
C TRP A 311 -17.90 -11.26 2.54
N GLY A 312 -18.79 -10.49 1.90
CA GLY A 312 -18.44 -9.66 0.75
C GLY A 312 -17.43 -8.55 1.09
N GLN A 313 -17.44 -8.07 2.32
CA GLN A 313 -16.47 -7.08 2.86
C GLN A 313 -15.06 -7.67 3.04
N GLN A 314 -14.96 -8.99 3.24
CA GLN A 314 -13.69 -9.73 3.40
C GLN A 314 -13.17 -10.32 2.09
N LEU A 315 -14.03 -10.48 1.08
CA LEU A 315 -13.68 -11.06 -0.22
C LEU A 315 -12.53 -10.36 -0.99
N PRO A 316 -12.34 -9.01 -0.98
CA PRO A 316 -11.34 -8.36 -1.81
C PRO A 316 -9.90 -8.80 -1.52
N GLN A 317 -9.60 -9.23 -0.29
CA GLN A 317 -8.26 -9.67 0.12
C GLN A 317 -7.77 -10.95 -0.56
N TYR A 318 -8.63 -11.62 -1.32
CA TYR A 318 -8.30 -12.83 -2.05
C TYR A 318 -8.00 -12.60 -3.54
N PHE A 319 -8.07 -11.36 -4.00
CA PHE A 319 -7.73 -10.98 -5.36
C PHE A 319 -6.47 -10.12 -5.39
N ASP A 320 -5.62 -10.34 -6.39
CA ASP A 320 -4.54 -9.45 -6.76
C ASP A 320 -5.04 -8.32 -7.68
N GLN A 321 -4.13 -7.50 -8.17
CA GLN A 321 -4.45 -6.47 -9.16
C GLN A 321 -5.03 -7.10 -10.44
N GLY A 322 -6.14 -6.56 -10.93
CA GLY A 322 -6.85 -7.05 -12.12
C GLY A 322 -8.34 -7.35 -11.88
N LEU A 323 -8.82 -7.35 -10.64
CA LEU A 323 -10.23 -7.51 -10.32
C LEU A 323 -10.62 -6.67 -9.10
N SER A 324 -11.66 -5.85 -9.23
CA SER A 324 -12.20 -5.09 -8.09
C SER A 324 -13.53 -5.66 -7.61
N VAL A 325 -13.79 -5.60 -6.31
CA VAL A 325 -15.07 -6.03 -5.72
C VAL A 325 -15.95 -4.82 -5.42
N ALA A 326 -17.11 -4.78 -6.08
CA ALA A 326 -18.11 -3.73 -5.96
C ALA A 326 -19.31 -4.24 -5.14
N ASN A 327 -19.25 -4.05 -3.82
CA ASN A 327 -20.22 -4.61 -2.88
C ASN A 327 -21.46 -3.71 -2.74
N TYR A 328 -22.53 -4.02 -3.47
CA TYR A 328 -23.81 -3.30 -3.42
C TYR A 328 -24.81 -3.93 -2.45
N ALA A 329 -24.44 -4.97 -1.71
CA ALA A 329 -25.31 -5.54 -0.69
C ALA A 329 -25.63 -4.53 0.44
N ASP A 330 -26.79 -4.68 1.07
CA ASP A 330 -27.33 -3.72 2.03
C ASP A 330 -28.10 -4.42 3.17
N SER A 331 -28.14 -3.81 4.36
CA SER A 331 -28.62 -4.50 5.56
C SER A 331 -30.14 -4.58 5.65
N GLY A 332 -30.65 -5.80 5.86
CA GLY A 332 -32.09 -6.06 5.99
C GLY A 332 -32.80 -6.33 4.66
N ASP A 333 -32.09 -6.27 3.53
CA ASP A 333 -32.69 -6.49 2.23
C ASP A 333 -33.10 -7.94 1.94
N SER A 334 -34.22 -8.04 1.23
CA SER A 334 -34.78 -9.23 0.61
C SER A 334 -34.56 -9.18 -0.91
N SER A 335 -34.76 -10.31 -1.59
CA SER A 335 -34.73 -10.37 -3.06
C SER A 335 -35.68 -9.36 -3.73
N GLY A 336 -36.79 -9.01 -3.06
CA GLY A 336 -37.80 -8.09 -3.57
C GLY A 336 -37.45 -6.62 -3.33
N SER A 337 -36.98 -6.27 -2.14
CA SER A 337 -36.63 -4.89 -1.80
C SER A 337 -35.38 -4.42 -2.55
N PHE A 338 -34.38 -5.29 -2.72
CA PHE A 338 -33.19 -5.02 -3.53
C PHE A 338 -33.50 -4.72 -5.01
N LEU A 339 -34.56 -5.33 -5.55
CA LEU A 339 -35.07 -5.05 -6.89
C LEU A 339 -35.84 -3.73 -7.01
N SER A 340 -36.51 -3.29 -5.94
CA SER A 340 -37.47 -2.19 -5.99
C SER A 340 -36.95 -0.85 -5.46
N ASP A 341 -36.00 -0.86 -4.52
CA ASP A 341 -35.38 0.38 -4.07
C ASP A 341 -34.51 0.96 -5.19
N SER A 342 -34.78 2.20 -5.58
CA SER A 342 -34.03 2.91 -6.62
C SER A 342 -32.52 3.01 -6.36
N ARG A 343 -32.06 2.84 -5.11
CA ARG A 343 -30.65 2.96 -4.71
C ARG A 343 -29.85 1.67 -4.91
N LEU A 344 -30.53 0.53 -5.07
CA LEU A 344 -29.94 -0.82 -5.04
C LEU A 344 -29.73 -1.36 -6.46
N PHE A 345 -30.46 -2.42 -6.88
CA PHE A 345 -30.29 -2.99 -8.22
C PHE A 345 -30.46 -1.96 -9.37
N PRO A 346 -31.38 -0.98 -9.31
CA PRO A 346 -31.49 0.05 -10.34
C PRO A 346 -30.23 0.95 -10.47
N THR A 347 -29.49 1.18 -9.38
CA THR A 347 -28.18 1.88 -9.40
C THR A 347 -27.05 0.97 -9.85
N MET A 348 -27.03 -0.28 -9.35
CA MET A 348 -25.96 -1.24 -9.64
C MET A 348 -25.98 -1.70 -11.11
N LYS A 349 -27.16 -2.02 -11.64
CA LYS A 349 -27.35 -2.60 -12.98
C LYS A 349 -26.64 -1.82 -14.10
N PRO A 350 -26.83 -0.49 -14.28
CA PRO A 350 -26.20 0.26 -15.37
C PRO A 350 -24.66 0.38 -15.27
N LEU A 351 -24.05 -0.10 -14.18
CA LEU A 351 -22.60 -0.11 -13.98
C LEU A 351 -21.94 -1.43 -14.44
N ILE A 352 -22.74 -2.48 -14.64
CA ILE A 352 -22.30 -3.80 -15.10
C ILE A 352 -21.85 -3.69 -16.56
N ARG A 353 -20.65 -4.20 -16.87
CA ARG A 353 -20.10 -4.26 -18.23
C ARG A 353 -20.16 -5.71 -18.77
N PRO A 354 -20.06 -5.91 -20.10
CA PRO A 354 -19.94 -7.24 -20.67
C PRO A 354 -18.79 -8.03 -20.05
N GLY A 355 -19.09 -9.21 -19.49
CA GLY A 355 -18.14 -10.08 -18.81
C GLY A 355 -17.92 -9.80 -17.31
N ASP A 356 -18.48 -8.73 -16.74
CA ASP A 356 -18.44 -8.53 -15.28
C ASP A 356 -19.29 -9.61 -14.58
N VAL A 357 -18.77 -10.19 -13.50
CA VAL A 357 -19.44 -11.24 -12.72
C VAL A 357 -20.30 -10.60 -11.63
N VAL A 358 -21.51 -11.13 -11.40
CA VAL A 358 -22.43 -10.65 -10.37
C VAL A 358 -22.86 -11.79 -9.46
N LEU A 359 -22.39 -11.78 -8.21
CA LEU A 359 -22.82 -12.73 -7.18
C LEU A 359 -24.13 -12.24 -6.55
N ILE A 360 -25.15 -13.09 -6.51
CA ILE A 360 -26.50 -12.75 -6.03
C ILE A 360 -26.86 -13.67 -4.85
N GLN A 361 -26.88 -13.13 -3.62
CA GLN A 361 -27.19 -13.85 -2.39
C GLN A 361 -28.37 -13.21 -1.62
N PHE A 362 -29.53 -13.87 -1.62
CA PHE A 362 -30.68 -13.46 -0.79
C PHE A 362 -31.32 -14.64 -0.06
N GLY A 363 -32.04 -14.34 1.02
CA GLY A 363 -32.87 -15.31 1.71
C GLY A 363 -33.11 -14.98 3.19
N HIS A 364 -32.19 -14.28 3.85
CA HIS A 364 -32.33 -13.95 5.28
C HIS A 364 -33.58 -13.13 5.60
N ASN A 365 -33.94 -12.21 4.72
CA ASN A 365 -35.05 -11.28 4.90
C ASN A 365 -36.26 -11.58 4.01
N ASP A 366 -36.19 -12.60 3.16
CA ASP A 366 -37.30 -13.17 2.39
C ASP A 366 -38.26 -14.01 3.29
N LYS A 367 -38.51 -13.51 4.50
CA LYS A 367 -39.15 -14.21 5.62
C LYS A 367 -40.59 -14.65 5.33
N GLN A 368 -41.28 -13.95 4.44
CA GLN A 368 -42.67 -14.20 4.03
C GLN A 368 -42.81 -14.28 2.50
N THR A 369 -41.69 -14.37 1.76
CA THR A 369 -41.70 -14.42 0.30
C THR A 369 -42.17 -15.80 -0.17
N SER A 370 -43.21 -15.86 -0.99
CA SER A 370 -43.64 -17.12 -1.60
C SER A 370 -42.60 -17.65 -2.58
N ALA A 371 -42.57 -18.97 -2.81
CA ALA A 371 -41.63 -19.58 -3.75
C ALA A 371 -41.72 -19.01 -5.17
N SER A 372 -42.94 -18.68 -5.64
CA SER A 372 -43.14 -18.05 -6.95
C SER A 372 -42.58 -16.62 -7.01
N THR A 373 -42.80 -15.80 -5.97
CA THR A 373 -42.26 -14.45 -5.89
C THR A 373 -40.74 -14.46 -5.76
N PHE A 374 -40.17 -15.36 -4.94
CA PHE A 374 -38.73 -15.47 -4.76
C PHE A 374 -38.01 -15.87 -6.07
N ARG A 375 -38.51 -16.89 -6.78
CA ARG A 375 -38.02 -17.26 -8.11
C ARG A 375 -38.17 -16.13 -9.13
N SER A 376 -39.29 -15.41 -9.11
CA SER A 376 -39.55 -14.26 -10.00
C SER A 376 -38.57 -13.11 -9.74
N ASN A 377 -38.26 -12.82 -8.48
CA ASN A 377 -37.29 -11.80 -8.11
C ASN A 377 -35.87 -12.18 -8.58
N LEU A 378 -35.40 -13.38 -8.24
CA LEU A 378 -34.08 -13.85 -8.67
C LEU A 378 -33.97 -13.92 -10.20
N THR A 379 -35.04 -14.33 -10.90
CA THR A 379 -35.10 -14.29 -12.38
C THR A 379 -34.89 -12.88 -12.90
N ARG A 380 -35.58 -11.87 -12.36
CA ARG A 380 -35.42 -10.46 -12.78
C ARG A 380 -34.03 -9.89 -12.49
N LEU A 381 -33.36 -10.35 -11.43
CA LEU A 381 -31.96 -10.01 -11.15
C LEU A 381 -31.04 -10.64 -12.22
N ILE A 382 -31.16 -11.95 -12.44
CA ILE A 382 -30.39 -12.71 -13.45
C ILE A 382 -30.56 -12.10 -14.85
N ASP A 383 -31.79 -11.89 -15.29
CA ASP A 383 -32.11 -11.29 -16.61
C ASP A 383 -31.59 -9.85 -16.70
N GLY A 384 -31.67 -9.09 -15.60
CA GLY A 384 -31.13 -7.74 -15.52
C GLY A 384 -29.62 -7.68 -15.68
N VAL A 385 -28.88 -8.66 -15.14
CA VAL A 385 -27.42 -8.82 -15.33
C VAL A 385 -27.10 -9.26 -16.75
N LYS A 386 -27.76 -10.31 -17.26
CA LYS A 386 -27.60 -10.81 -18.65
C LYS A 386 -27.86 -9.73 -19.68
N ALA A 387 -28.86 -8.86 -19.45
CA ALA A 387 -29.18 -7.73 -20.32
C ALA A 387 -28.10 -6.63 -20.38
N GLN A 388 -27.08 -6.65 -19.53
CA GLN A 388 -25.89 -5.79 -19.62
C GLN A 388 -24.65 -6.54 -20.13
N GLY A 389 -24.80 -7.82 -20.48
CA GLY A 389 -23.71 -8.72 -20.86
C GLY A 389 -22.91 -9.28 -19.68
N GLY A 390 -23.34 -9.04 -18.44
CA GLY A 390 -22.70 -9.60 -17.24
C GLY A 390 -23.00 -11.09 -17.04
N VAL A 391 -22.22 -11.73 -16.19
CA VAL A 391 -22.33 -13.16 -15.83
C VAL A 391 -22.97 -13.28 -14.43
N PRO A 392 -24.27 -13.60 -14.31
CA PRO A 392 -24.90 -13.78 -13.01
C PRO A 392 -24.56 -15.15 -12.42
N VAL A 393 -24.26 -15.16 -11.12
CA VAL A 393 -23.99 -16.34 -10.31
C VAL A 393 -24.90 -16.29 -9.10
N LEU A 394 -25.67 -17.35 -8.86
CA LEU A 394 -26.45 -17.44 -7.63
C LEU A 394 -25.55 -17.91 -6.48
N VAL A 395 -25.74 -17.34 -5.30
CA VAL A 395 -25.07 -17.78 -4.06
C VAL A 395 -26.15 -18.03 -3.03
N THR A 396 -26.28 -19.25 -2.53
CA THR A 396 -27.26 -19.55 -1.48
C THR A 396 -26.85 -18.91 -0.14
N PRO A 397 -27.75 -18.44 0.73
CA PRO A 397 -27.38 -17.76 1.97
C PRO A 397 -26.58 -18.63 2.95
N ILE A 398 -25.64 -18.02 3.68
CA ILE A 398 -24.91 -18.68 4.80
C ILE A 398 -25.89 -19.26 5.82
N VAL A 399 -25.59 -20.41 6.44
CA VAL A 399 -26.49 -20.99 7.46
C VAL A 399 -26.64 -20.10 8.68
N ARG A 400 -27.80 -20.13 9.34
CA ARG A 400 -27.91 -19.66 10.74
C ARG A 400 -27.34 -20.70 11.68
N ARG A 401 -26.65 -20.26 12.74
CA ARG A 401 -26.13 -21.11 13.82
C ARG A 401 -27.27 -21.57 14.74
N SER A 402 -28.13 -22.44 14.25
CA SER A 402 -29.28 -23.00 14.96
C SER A 402 -29.16 -24.52 15.02
N PHE A 403 -28.54 -25.03 16.08
CA PHE A 403 -28.28 -26.46 16.27
C PHE A 403 -29.49 -27.22 16.81
N ASN A 404 -29.69 -28.42 16.27
CA ASN A 404 -30.50 -29.48 16.85
C ASN A 404 -29.76 -30.12 18.04
N SER A 405 -30.47 -30.90 18.87
CA SER A 405 -29.88 -31.64 19.99
C SER A 405 -28.89 -32.74 19.58
N ASP A 406 -28.93 -33.19 18.32
CA ASP A 406 -27.98 -34.14 17.73
C ASP A 406 -26.70 -33.47 17.19
N GLY A 407 -26.55 -32.16 17.35
CA GLY A 407 -25.42 -31.38 16.84
C GLY A 407 -25.48 -31.05 15.34
N THR A 408 -26.58 -31.36 14.65
CA THR A 408 -26.78 -30.99 13.24
C THR A 408 -27.49 -29.63 13.10
N LEU A 409 -27.40 -29.06 11.90
CA LEU A 409 -28.16 -27.91 11.42
C LEU A 409 -29.33 -28.35 10.52
N ASN A 410 -29.81 -29.59 10.66
CA ASN A 410 -30.90 -30.14 9.85
C ASN A 410 -32.26 -29.64 10.34
N ASN A 411 -32.51 -28.33 10.28
CA ASN A 411 -33.78 -27.70 10.61
C ASN A 411 -34.06 -26.47 9.73
N GLY A 412 -35.32 -26.04 9.70
CA GLY A 412 -35.75 -24.95 8.84
C GLY A 412 -35.09 -23.60 9.13
N THR A 413 -34.83 -23.28 10.41
CA THR A 413 -34.22 -22.01 10.81
C THR A 413 -32.79 -21.86 10.30
N ALA A 414 -31.99 -22.93 10.41
CA ALA A 414 -30.61 -22.98 9.94
C ALA A 414 -30.52 -22.97 8.41
N LEU A 415 -31.44 -23.67 7.73
CA LEU A 415 -31.45 -23.89 6.28
C LEU A 415 -32.37 -22.93 5.50
N HIS A 416 -32.85 -21.85 6.13
CA HIS A 416 -33.69 -20.81 5.51
C HIS A 416 -35.00 -21.34 4.88
N VAL A 417 -35.65 -22.27 5.57
CA VAL A 417 -37.10 -22.48 5.39
C VAL A 417 -37.80 -21.29 6.05
N ASN A 418 -38.46 -20.46 5.25
CA ASN A 418 -39.04 -19.20 5.73
C ASN A 418 -40.39 -19.40 6.44
N GLY A 419 -41.00 -18.29 6.88
CA GLY A 419 -42.25 -18.29 7.65
C GLY A 419 -43.48 -18.80 6.90
N VAL A 420 -43.40 -18.99 5.58
CA VAL A 420 -44.43 -19.64 4.75
C VAL A 420 -44.01 -21.04 4.26
N GLY A 421 -42.98 -21.63 4.85
CA GLY A 421 -42.56 -23.01 4.59
C GLY A 421 -41.71 -23.21 3.33
N VAL A 422 -41.17 -22.13 2.74
CA VAL A 422 -40.37 -22.21 1.51
C VAL A 422 -38.89 -22.39 1.85
N ASP A 423 -38.29 -23.49 1.38
CA ASP A 423 -36.84 -23.75 1.38
C ASP A 423 -36.17 -22.86 0.32
N LEU A 424 -35.71 -21.68 0.74
CA LEU A 424 -35.16 -20.67 -0.16
C LEU A 424 -33.86 -21.15 -0.87
N PRO A 425 -32.88 -21.80 -0.21
CA PRO A 425 -31.70 -22.34 -0.88
C PRO A 425 -32.03 -23.39 -1.94
N ARG A 426 -33.04 -24.24 -1.73
CA ARG A 426 -33.51 -25.19 -2.76
C ARG A 426 -34.14 -24.48 -3.95
N GLU A 427 -34.90 -23.41 -3.74
CA GLU A 427 -35.42 -22.60 -4.85
C GLU A 427 -34.29 -21.96 -5.67
N MET A 428 -33.19 -21.51 -5.03
CA MET A 428 -32.01 -21.01 -5.73
C MET A 428 -31.31 -22.11 -6.54
N ARG A 429 -31.10 -23.31 -5.97
CA ARG A 429 -30.53 -24.48 -6.68
C ARG A 429 -31.35 -24.83 -7.91
N ASN A 430 -32.66 -24.94 -7.77
CA ASN A 430 -33.58 -25.26 -8.86
C ASN A 430 -33.52 -24.19 -9.97
N LEU A 431 -33.49 -22.90 -9.58
CA LEU A 431 -33.45 -21.80 -10.54
C LEU A 431 -32.12 -21.73 -11.30
N ALA A 432 -31.00 -21.96 -10.62
CA ALA A 432 -29.68 -22.00 -11.24
C ALA A 432 -29.61 -23.06 -12.35
N ALA A 433 -30.03 -24.29 -12.02
CA ALA A 433 -30.12 -25.40 -12.98
C ALA A 433 -31.10 -25.11 -14.13
N ALA A 434 -32.27 -24.52 -13.83
CA ALA A 434 -33.28 -24.19 -14.85
C ALA A 434 -32.86 -23.08 -15.81
N GLN A 435 -32.01 -22.14 -15.37
CA GLN A 435 -31.53 -21.01 -16.18
C GLN A 435 -30.13 -21.19 -16.77
N GLY A 436 -29.44 -22.29 -16.44
CA GLY A 436 -28.04 -22.50 -16.84
C GLY A 436 -27.11 -21.40 -16.34
N VAL A 437 -27.24 -21.01 -15.06
CA VAL A 437 -26.33 -20.06 -14.40
C VAL A 437 -25.57 -20.75 -13.28
N ASP A 438 -24.33 -20.32 -13.04
CA ASP A 438 -23.48 -20.93 -12.01
C ASP A 438 -24.05 -20.70 -10.61
N LEU A 439 -23.69 -21.61 -9.69
CA LEU A 439 -24.20 -21.63 -8.33
C LEU A 439 -23.08 -21.92 -7.34
N ILE A 440 -22.91 -21.03 -6.36
CA ILE A 440 -22.11 -21.29 -5.16
C ILE A 440 -23.08 -21.74 -4.04
N ASP A 441 -23.07 -23.03 -3.69
CA ASP A 441 -23.90 -23.59 -2.62
C ASP A 441 -23.29 -23.31 -1.24
N LEU A 442 -23.17 -22.02 -0.92
CA LEU A 442 -22.62 -21.54 0.34
C LEU A 442 -23.46 -21.98 1.56
N THR A 443 -24.75 -22.32 1.41
CA THR A 443 -25.52 -22.98 2.47
C THR A 443 -24.93 -24.35 2.80
N ALA A 444 -24.65 -25.19 1.79
CA ALA A 444 -24.03 -26.50 2.03
C ALA A 444 -22.60 -26.38 2.58
N LEU A 445 -21.78 -25.47 2.02
CA LEU A 445 -20.40 -25.25 2.45
C LEU A 445 -20.32 -24.73 3.90
N THR A 446 -21.15 -23.74 4.26
CA THR A 446 -21.19 -23.21 5.64
C THR A 446 -21.81 -24.19 6.62
N LYS A 447 -22.84 -24.97 6.21
CA LYS A 447 -23.37 -26.07 7.02
C LYS A 447 -22.26 -27.04 7.45
N GLN A 448 -21.47 -27.52 6.48
CA GLN A 448 -20.39 -28.47 6.74
C GLN A 448 -19.30 -27.89 7.67
N LEU A 449 -18.96 -26.60 7.51
CA LEU A 449 -18.02 -25.91 8.38
C LEU A 449 -18.56 -25.78 9.82
N VAL A 450 -19.79 -25.31 9.98
CA VAL A 450 -20.40 -25.03 11.28
C VAL A 450 -20.70 -26.33 12.05
N GLU A 451 -21.20 -27.38 11.39
CA GLU A 451 -21.40 -28.70 12.00
C GLU A 451 -20.07 -29.33 12.43
N ARG A 452 -19.01 -29.23 11.63
CA ARG A 452 -17.67 -29.75 11.98
C ARG A 452 -17.07 -29.07 13.22
N LEU A 453 -17.35 -27.78 13.43
CA LEU A 453 -16.92 -27.04 14.63
C LEU A 453 -17.84 -27.28 15.84
N GLY A 454 -19.03 -27.82 15.63
CA GLY A 454 -20.06 -28.03 16.65
C GLY A 454 -20.56 -26.73 17.29
N PRO A 455 -21.43 -26.83 18.32
CA PRO A 455 -22.00 -25.66 18.99
C PRO A 455 -20.94 -24.70 19.55
N GLU A 456 -19.95 -25.19 20.31
CA GLU A 456 -18.98 -24.30 20.96
C GLU A 456 -17.97 -23.71 19.99
N GLY A 457 -17.34 -24.53 19.13
CA GLY A 457 -16.31 -24.07 18.19
C GLY A 457 -16.84 -23.09 17.13
N SER A 458 -18.12 -23.22 16.75
CA SER A 458 -18.75 -22.31 15.78
C SER A 458 -19.08 -20.92 16.33
N LYS A 459 -19.05 -20.70 17.66
CA LYS A 459 -19.38 -19.39 18.26
C LYS A 459 -18.54 -18.26 17.67
N ALA A 460 -17.25 -18.51 17.44
CA ALA A 460 -16.33 -17.50 16.89
C ALA A 460 -16.67 -17.05 15.46
N LEU A 461 -17.46 -17.81 14.69
CA LEU A 461 -17.89 -17.43 13.34
C LEU A 461 -19.02 -16.37 13.37
N TYR A 462 -19.82 -16.34 14.44
CA TYR A 462 -20.99 -15.49 14.56
C TYR A 462 -20.79 -14.48 15.69
N LEU A 463 -21.68 -13.50 15.82
CA LEU A 463 -21.70 -12.58 16.96
C LEU A 463 -22.42 -13.18 18.18
N THR A 464 -22.19 -14.47 18.43
CA THR A 464 -22.91 -15.22 19.48
C THR A 464 -22.48 -14.80 20.88
N ASN A 465 -21.20 -14.51 21.09
CA ASN A 465 -20.69 -14.08 22.40
C ASN A 465 -20.88 -12.57 22.60
N GLU A 466 -20.82 -11.82 21.50
CA GLU A 466 -20.78 -10.36 21.44
C GLU A 466 -22.17 -9.73 21.46
N ALA A 467 -23.15 -10.40 20.84
CA ALA A 467 -24.50 -9.88 20.62
C ALA A 467 -25.63 -10.92 20.81
N SER A 468 -25.30 -12.16 21.24
CA SER A 468 -26.25 -13.30 21.22
C SER A 468 -26.83 -13.62 19.83
N ASP A 469 -26.15 -13.19 18.77
CA ASP A 469 -26.59 -13.34 17.38
C ASP A 469 -26.11 -14.67 16.79
N ASN A 470 -26.95 -15.28 15.95
CA ASN A 470 -26.71 -16.56 15.28
C ASN A 470 -26.96 -16.48 13.76
N THR A 471 -27.08 -15.25 13.24
CA THR A 471 -27.19 -14.92 11.81
C THR A 471 -25.98 -14.11 11.36
N HIS A 472 -25.64 -13.04 12.07
CA HIS A 472 -24.56 -12.14 11.67
C HIS A 472 -23.18 -12.67 12.08
N THR A 473 -22.22 -12.47 11.19
CA THR A 473 -20.84 -12.96 11.30
C THR A 473 -19.92 -11.98 12.03
N SER A 474 -18.96 -12.54 12.76
CA SER A 474 -17.77 -11.83 13.22
C SER A 474 -16.83 -11.53 12.04
N GLU A 475 -15.80 -10.71 12.25
CA GLU A 475 -14.76 -10.48 11.23
C GLU A 475 -14.06 -11.79 10.82
N TYR A 476 -13.82 -12.68 11.80
CA TYR A 476 -13.28 -14.02 11.54
C TYR A 476 -14.25 -14.91 10.75
N GLY A 477 -15.54 -14.95 11.12
CA GLY A 477 -16.51 -15.79 10.40
C GLY A 477 -16.82 -15.30 8.99
N ALA A 478 -16.89 -13.98 8.81
CA ALA A 478 -17.02 -13.34 7.50
C ALA A 478 -15.84 -13.72 6.60
N ASP A 479 -14.62 -13.73 7.14
CA ASP A 479 -13.43 -14.19 6.43
C ASP A 479 -13.52 -15.68 6.07
N GLN A 480 -13.83 -16.56 7.05
CA GLN A 480 -13.97 -18.00 6.79
C GLN A 480 -15.02 -18.31 5.71
N PHE A 481 -16.13 -17.54 5.66
CA PHE A 481 -17.15 -17.70 4.63
C PHE A 481 -16.73 -17.11 3.28
N ALA A 482 -16.02 -15.97 3.27
CA ALA A 482 -15.40 -15.42 2.06
C ALA A 482 -14.39 -16.40 1.43
N GLN A 483 -13.62 -17.12 2.25
CA GLN A 483 -12.70 -18.17 1.79
C GLN A 483 -13.42 -19.33 1.09
N LEU A 484 -14.63 -19.71 1.55
CA LEU A 484 -15.46 -20.73 0.89
C LEU A 484 -15.95 -20.25 -0.48
N VAL A 485 -16.50 -19.03 -0.57
CA VAL A 485 -16.93 -18.42 -1.84
C VAL A 485 -15.76 -18.32 -2.83
N ARG A 486 -14.59 -17.85 -2.36
CA ARG A 486 -13.34 -17.76 -3.12
C ARG A 486 -12.89 -19.10 -3.67
N ASN A 487 -12.89 -20.14 -2.83
CA ASN A 487 -12.49 -21.49 -3.26
C ASN A 487 -13.43 -22.03 -4.33
N ASP A 488 -14.74 -21.83 -4.16
CA ASP A 488 -15.73 -22.36 -5.09
C ASP A 488 -15.73 -21.62 -6.44
N MET A 489 -15.60 -20.28 -6.44
CA MET A 489 -15.37 -19.51 -7.67
C MET A 489 -14.13 -19.99 -8.45
N ARG A 490 -13.04 -20.30 -7.75
CA ARG A 490 -11.81 -20.82 -8.36
C ARG A 490 -11.99 -22.23 -8.91
N ASN A 491 -12.70 -23.09 -8.19
CA ASN A 491 -12.96 -24.48 -8.61
C ASN A 491 -13.88 -24.57 -9.83
N GLN A 492 -14.91 -23.71 -9.89
CA GLN A 492 -15.86 -23.64 -11.01
C GLN A 492 -15.31 -22.85 -12.21
N GLY A 493 -14.26 -22.05 -12.02
CA GLY A 493 -13.71 -21.18 -13.07
C GLY A 493 -14.53 -19.92 -13.34
N ILE A 494 -15.42 -19.53 -12.41
CA ILE A 494 -16.28 -18.34 -12.46
C ILE A 494 -15.45 -17.05 -12.65
N VAL A 495 -14.25 -17.02 -12.07
CA VAL A 495 -13.25 -15.96 -12.24
C VAL A 495 -11.96 -16.59 -12.76
N PRO A 496 -11.23 -15.96 -13.71
CA PRO A 496 -9.93 -16.43 -14.16
C PRO A 496 -8.96 -16.73 -13.02
N ALA A 497 -8.33 -17.91 -13.04
CA ALA A 497 -7.48 -18.41 -11.96
C ALA A 497 -6.30 -17.48 -11.59
N GLY A 498 -5.80 -16.70 -12.55
CA GLY A 498 -4.70 -15.74 -12.35
C GLY A 498 -5.07 -14.42 -11.67
N LEU A 499 -6.35 -14.23 -11.31
CA LEU A 499 -6.81 -13.06 -10.54
C LEU A 499 -6.87 -13.32 -9.03
N PHE A 500 -6.76 -14.60 -8.62
CA PHE A 500 -6.71 -14.99 -7.21
C PHE A 500 -5.27 -14.94 -6.67
N ARG A 501 -5.16 -14.54 -5.40
CA ARG A 501 -3.93 -14.58 -4.59
C ARG A 501 -3.66 -15.95 -3.97
#